data_AF-A0A3D0T4Q3-F1
#
_entry.id   AF-A0A3D0T4Q3-F1
#
_cell.length_a   1.000
_cell.length_b   1.000
_cell.length_c   1.000
_cell.angle_alpha   90.00
_cell.angle_beta   90.00
_cell.angle_gamma   90.00
#
_symmetry.space_group_name_H-M   'P 1'
#
loop_
_entity.id
_entity.type
_entity.pdbx_description
1 polymer ?
#
loop_
_entity_poly.entity_id
_entity_poly.type
_entity_poly.pdbx_seq_one_letter_code
_entity_poly.pdbx_strand_id
1 'polypeptide(L)'
;KVKGGVSFLAQQSKAPIIPVLIQGLEDLNLKNIFSKKMKVSVTFGSPLYLEDIVQNLDNMIINDKLNDYEVAAAKIWKKIEKLSYHDDFKNAYNVAK
;
A
#
# COMPACT_ATOMS: atom_id res chain seq x y z
N LYS A 1 2.24 2.78 13.81
CA LYS A 1 3.40 3.52 13.27
C LYS A 1 3.81 2.87 11.94
N VAL A 2 3.80 3.62 10.84
CA VAL A 2 4.24 3.10 9.52
C VAL A 2 5.76 2.92 9.55
N LYS A 3 6.27 1.82 9.00
CA LYS A 3 7.71 1.51 8.94
C LYS A 3 8.29 2.01 7.62
N GLY A 4 9.53 2.50 7.66
CA GLY A 4 10.22 3.11 6.51
C GLY A 4 10.80 2.14 5.46
N GLY A 5 10.76 0.83 5.69
CA GLY A 5 11.45 -0.15 4.84
C GLY A 5 11.07 -0.10 3.36
N VAL A 6 9.79 0.14 3.04
CA VAL A 6 9.33 0.28 1.65
C VAL A 6 9.99 1.47 0.95
N SER A 7 10.09 2.61 1.64
CA SER A 7 10.75 3.81 1.13
C SER A 7 12.26 3.58 0.95
N PHE A 8 12.89 2.88 1.89
CA PHE A 8 14.31 2.55 1.79
C PHE A 8 14.59 1.67 0.56
N LEU A 9 13.82 0.60 0.38
CA LEU A 9 13.97 -0.30 -0.76
C LEU A 9 13.72 0.42 -2.09
N ALA A 10 12.71 1.29 -2.15
CA ALA A 10 12.41 2.06 -3.35
C ALA A 10 13.56 3.01 -3.72
N GLN A 11 14.20 3.66 -2.75
CA GLN A 11 15.39 4.48 -3.00
C GLN A 11 16.55 3.64 -3.54
N GLN A 12 16.87 2.53 -2.87
CA GLN A 12 18.02 1.69 -3.23
C GLN A 12 17.86 1.02 -4.60
N SER A 13 16.64 0.55 -4.90
CA SER A 13 16.35 -0.15 -6.16
C SER A 13 16.01 0.79 -7.31
N LYS A 14 15.64 2.05 -7.03
CA LYS A 14 15.04 2.99 -7.98
C LYS A 14 13.78 2.45 -8.67
N ALA A 15 13.16 1.42 -8.08
CA ALA A 15 11.97 0.81 -8.61
C ALA A 15 10.72 1.57 -8.13
N PRO A 16 9.65 1.63 -8.96
CA PRO A 16 8.39 2.18 -8.51
C PRO A 16 7.75 1.30 -7.44
N ILE A 17 7.03 1.93 -6.52
CA ILE A 17 6.19 1.26 -5.53
C ILE A 17 4.80 1.07 -6.15
N ILE A 18 4.27 -0.16 -6.14
CA ILE A 18 2.90 -0.43 -6.56
C ILE A 18 2.00 -0.45 -5.31
N PRO A 19 1.10 0.53 -5.13
CA PRO A 19 0.14 0.52 -4.03
C PRO A 19 -0.88 -0.61 -4.24
N VAL A 20 -1.12 -1.40 -3.20
CA VAL A 20 -2.13 -2.47 -3.21
C VAL A 20 -3.00 -2.34 -1.97
N LEU A 21 -4.31 -2.32 -2.17
CA LEU A 21 -5.31 -2.40 -1.11
C LEU A 21 -5.99 -3.78 -1.18
N ILE A 22 -5.98 -4.51 -0.07
CA ILE A 22 -6.64 -5.81 0.06
C ILE A 22 -7.73 -5.66 1.13
N GLN A 23 -8.96 -6.05 0.80
CA GLN A 23 -10.13 -5.93 1.70
C GLN A 23 -10.92 -7.23 1.72
N GLY A 24 -11.70 -7.44 2.78
CA GLY A 24 -12.52 -8.64 3.00
C GLY A 24 -11.80 -9.76 3.73
N LEU A 25 -10.61 -9.48 4.29
CA LEU A 25 -9.84 -10.39 5.14
C LEU A 25 -9.99 -10.06 6.63
N GLU A 26 -10.62 -8.95 6.97
CA GLU A 26 -10.75 -8.43 8.34
C GLU A 26 -11.64 -9.34 9.21
N ASP A 27 -12.64 -9.99 8.60
CA ASP A 27 -13.61 -10.86 9.26
C ASP A 27 -13.34 -12.37 9.03
N LEU A 28 -12.06 -12.75 8.88
CA LEU A 28 -11.63 -14.14 8.77
C LEU A 28 -11.85 -14.89 10.08
N ASN A 29 -13.05 -15.47 10.22
CA ASN A 29 -13.35 -16.47 11.24
C ASN A 29 -13.49 -17.84 10.57
N LEU A 30 -13.05 -18.92 11.23
CA LEU A 30 -13.17 -20.31 10.74
C LEU A 30 -14.59 -20.62 10.26
N LYS A 31 -15.63 -20.08 10.94
CA LYS A 31 -17.04 -20.21 10.54
C LYS A 31 -17.36 -19.58 9.18
N ASN A 32 -16.72 -18.48 8.82
CA ASN A 32 -16.92 -17.76 7.56
C ASN A 32 -16.23 -18.47 6.39
N ILE A 33 -15.13 -19.19 6.66
CA ILE A 33 -14.42 -20.03 5.68
C ILE A 33 -15.31 -21.20 5.24
N PHE A 34 -15.98 -21.87 6.18
CA PHE A 34 -16.90 -22.98 5.87
C PHE A 34 -18.19 -22.54 5.18
N SER A 35 -18.60 -21.27 5.31
CA SER A 35 -19.86 -20.78 4.73
C SER A 35 -19.77 -20.31 3.28
N LYS A 36 -18.59 -20.33 2.64
CA LYS A 36 -18.34 -19.87 1.25
C LYS A 36 -18.81 -18.42 0.96
N LYS A 37 -19.08 -17.61 1.97
CA LYS A 37 -19.56 -16.21 1.84
C LYS A 37 -18.43 -15.18 1.91
N MET A 38 -17.21 -15.57 1.58
CA MET A 38 -16.05 -14.66 1.64
C MET A 38 -15.87 -13.96 0.29
N LYS A 39 -15.89 -12.63 0.29
CA LYS A 39 -15.50 -11.80 -0.86
C LYS A 39 -14.20 -11.08 -0.49
N VAL A 40 -13.15 -11.32 -1.27
CA VAL A 40 -11.87 -10.61 -1.14
C VAL A 40 -11.73 -9.71 -2.35
N SER A 41 -11.43 -8.44 -2.14
CA SER A 41 -11.11 -7.49 -3.21
C SER A 41 -9.66 -7.07 -3.12
N VAL A 42 -9.00 -6.99 -4.28
CA VAL A 42 -7.64 -6.49 -4.42
C VAL A 42 -7.68 -5.33 -5.42
N THR A 43 -7.26 -4.16 -4.98
CA THR A 43 -7.21 -2.94 -5.79
C THR A 43 -5.77 -2.52 -5.97
N PHE A 44 -5.32 -2.45 -7.23
CA PHE A 44 -4.01 -1.95 -7.60
C PHE A 44 -4.09 -0.46 -7.91
N GLY A 45 -3.21 0.33 -7.30
CA GLY A 45 -3.03 1.74 -7.61
C GLY A 45 -2.04 1.96 -8.75
N SER A 46 -1.95 3.22 -9.19
CA SER A 46 -0.89 3.64 -10.11
C SER A 46 0.50 3.54 -9.45
N PRO A 47 1.55 3.20 -10.22
CA PRO A 47 2.92 3.21 -9.73
C PRO A 47 3.30 4.55 -9.08
N LEU A 48 4.02 4.50 -7.97
CA LEU A 48 4.54 5.68 -7.26
C LEU A 48 6.06 5.66 -7.31
N TYR A 49 6.66 6.73 -7.83
CA TYR A 49 8.10 6.95 -7.72
C TYR A 49 8.42 7.70 -6.45
N LEU A 50 9.49 7.29 -5.76
CA LEU A 50 9.87 7.91 -4.49
C LEU A 50 10.27 9.38 -4.68
N GLU A 51 10.84 9.71 -5.84
CA GLU A 51 11.17 11.07 -6.30
C GLU A 51 9.97 12.02 -6.30
N ASP A 52 8.76 11.51 -6.58
CA ASP A 52 7.53 12.30 -6.56
C ASP A 52 6.98 12.52 -5.14
N ILE A 53 7.49 11.76 -4.16
CA ILE A 53 6.99 11.71 -2.78
C ILE A 53 7.86 12.54 -1.83
N VAL A 54 9.18 12.63 -2.11
CA VAL A 54 10.16 13.31 -1.28
C VAL A 54 10.93 14.36 -2.08
N GLN A 55 11.27 15.48 -1.44
CA GLN A 55 11.96 16.59 -2.12
C GLN A 55 13.47 16.35 -2.27
N ASN A 56 14.10 15.67 -1.31
CA ASN A 56 15.54 15.44 -1.29
C ASN A 56 15.82 13.94 -1.11
N LEU A 57 15.77 13.19 -2.22
CA LEU A 57 15.96 11.74 -2.21
C LEU A 57 17.36 11.36 -1.70
N ASP A 58 18.40 12.08 -2.15
CA ASP A 58 19.79 11.73 -1.87
C ASP A 58 20.23 12.00 -0.41
N ASN A 59 19.46 12.80 0.34
CA ASN A 59 19.80 13.25 1.68
C ASN A 59 18.77 12.82 2.72
N MET A 60 18.26 11.58 2.63
CA MET A 60 17.36 11.03 3.65
C MET A 60 18.07 10.81 4.99
N ILE A 61 17.47 11.30 6.07
CA ILE A 61 18.03 11.27 7.43
C ILE A 61 17.34 10.19 8.27
N ILE A 62 18.13 9.45 9.04
CA ILE A 62 17.69 8.59 10.15
C ILE A 62 18.45 9.02 11.41
N ASN A 63 17.73 9.52 12.41
CA ASN A 63 18.23 9.78 13.75
C ASN A 63 17.12 9.58 14.79
N ASP A 64 17.41 9.82 16.07
CA ASP A 64 16.48 9.57 17.18
C ASP A 64 15.19 10.40 17.12
N LYS A 65 15.20 11.52 16.38
CA LYS A 65 14.07 12.46 16.26
C LYS A 65 13.33 12.35 14.94
N LEU A 66 14.01 11.95 13.87
CA LEU A 66 13.49 11.95 12.51
C LEU A 66 13.95 10.73 11.72
N ASN A 67 13.00 10.11 11.03
CA ASN A 67 13.26 9.06 10.05
C ASN A 67 12.50 9.40 8.77
N ASP A 68 13.20 9.94 7.78
CA ASP A 68 12.59 10.38 6.52
C ASP A 68 11.94 9.23 5.75
N TYR A 69 12.43 8.01 5.92
CA TYR A 69 11.83 6.83 5.33
C TYR A 69 10.46 6.51 5.92
N GLU A 70 10.30 6.68 7.25
CA GLU A 70 8.99 6.53 7.91
C GLU A 70 8.03 7.64 7.46
N VAL A 71 8.52 8.87 7.29
CA VAL A 71 7.72 9.99 6.76
C VAL A 71 7.28 9.72 5.32
N ALA A 72 8.18 9.28 4.46
CA ALA A 72 7.87 8.89 3.08
C ALA A 72 6.87 7.72 3.04
N ALA A 73 7.05 6.73 3.91
CA ALA A 73 6.16 5.58 4.00
C ALA A 73 4.76 6.00 4.46
N ALA A 74 4.66 6.97 5.37
CA ALA A 74 3.36 7.54 5.76
C ALA A 74 2.66 8.28 4.60
N LYS A 75 3.41 8.93 3.70
CA LYS A 75 2.83 9.53 2.48
C LYS A 75 2.35 8.47 1.49
N ILE A 76 3.12 7.39 1.30
CA ILE A 76 2.73 6.23 0.48
C ILE A 76 1.46 5.59 1.04
N TRP A 77 1.40 5.42 2.37
CA TRP A 77 0.21 4.90 3.05
C TRP A 77 -1.04 5.72 2.75
N LYS A 78 -0.96 7.05 2.82
CA LYS A 78 -2.07 7.96 2.44
C LYS A 78 -2.51 7.80 0.98
N LYS A 79 -1.64 7.32 0.08
CA LYS A 79 -2.01 7.01 -1.31
C LYS A 79 -2.77 5.69 -1.39
N ILE A 80 -2.36 4.67 -0.62
CA ILE A 80 -3.07 3.39 -0.50
C ILE A 80 -4.47 3.61 0.08
N GLU A 81 -4.62 4.43 1.13
CA GLU A 81 -5.93 4.74 1.74
C GLU A 81 -6.90 5.38 0.72
N LYS A 82 -6.39 6.14 -0.24
CA LYS A 82 -7.22 6.75 -1.30
C LYS A 82 -7.71 5.76 -2.34
N LEU A 83 -7.13 4.56 -2.43
CA LEU A 83 -7.69 3.49 -3.27
C LEU A 83 -9.06 3.02 -2.77
N SER A 84 -9.40 3.34 -1.51
CA SER A 84 -10.66 2.93 -0.88
C SER A 84 -11.91 3.68 -1.38
N TYR A 85 -11.79 4.66 -2.29
CA TYR A 85 -12.87 5.62 -2.59
C TYR A 85 -13.53 5.53 -3.98
N HIS A 86 -13.43 4.39 -4.68
CA HIS A 86 -14.30 4.15 -5.85
C HIS A 86 -15.15 2.90 -5.72
N ASP A 87 -16.44 3.18 -5.50
CA ASP A 87 -17.62 2.50 -6.05
C ASP A 87 -17.31 1.69 -7.31
N ASP A 88 -17.16 0.38 -7.16
CA ASP A 88 -17.89 -0.62 -7.95
C ASP A 88 -17.35 -2.02 -7.63
N PHE A 89 -18.04 -2.70 -6.71
CA PHE A 89 -17.93 -4.14 -6.52
C PHE A 89 -18.22 -4.96 -7.79
N LYS A 90 -18.65 -4.31 -8.90
CA LYS A 90 -18.86 -4.94 -10.21
C LYS A 90 -17.58 -5.34 -10.92
N ASN A 91 -16.45 -4.67 -10.67
CA ASN A 91 -15.19 -4.95 -11.40
C ASN A 91 -14.22 -5.89 -10.67
N ALA A 92 -14.51 -6.25 -9.41
CA ALA A 92 -13.62 -7.06 -8.58
C ALA A 92 -13.54 -8.56 -8.96
N TYR A 93 -14.34 -9.02 -9.94
CA TYR A 93 -14.34 -10.40 -10.41
C TYR A 93 -13.82 -10.46 -11.85
N ASN A 94 -12.50 -10.51 -12.08
CA ASN A 94 -11.91 -10.96 -13.35
C ASN A 94 -10.38 -11.15 -13.26
N VAL A 95 -9.87 -11.76 -12.19
CA VAL A 95 -8.42 -12.10 -12.11
C VAL A 95 -8.14 -13.60 -12.00
N ALA A 96 -9.14 -14.44 -12.26
CA ALA A 96 -8.96 -15.86 -12.47
C ALA A 96 -9.73 -16.27 -13.73
N LYS A 97 -9.00 -16.41 -14.84
CA LYS A 97 -9.45 -17.12 -16.03
C LYS A 97 -8.32 -18.04 -16.48
#